data_AF-A0AAJ2PFG2-F1
#
_entry.id   AF-A0AAJ2PFG2-F1
#
_cell.length_a   1.000
_cell.length_b   1.000
_cell.length_c   1.000
_cell.angle_alpha   90.00
_cell.angle_beta   90.00
_cell.angle_gamma   90.00
#
_symmetry.space_group_name_H-M   'P 1'
#
loop_
_entity.id
_entity.type
_entity.pdbx_description
1 polymer ?
#
loop_
_entity_poly.entity_id
_entity_poly.type
_entity_poly.pdbx_seq_one_letter_code
_entity_poly.pdbx_strand_id
1 'polypeptide(L)'
;MEELERVKNLLGELGFGIEKISEGEIHINSPKFGTVLIKICNSKPDIKKLDSKIVVISPYAARRINKDFLEKILNSEEGFVFVNKNSLEKIYPSTFFKVVNYLKENPNSYINKIANDLKIHPERVRRILMKLSDYVEVKSFEGKSLPKLPKLITLKNEPTEEKLKEIVGKKIVLTPKSKGRKKIKYQKITEEEAMLMILKFLEENPGTHLREISRKLKINPAIVHSCLKEISEFIEVSSPIGSEELNLPNLPNSIRIKSGYTADGILRFLRIKKMLKE
;
A
#
# COMPACT_ATOMS: atom_id res chain seq x y z
N MET A 1 -2.33 29.11 -27.68
CA MET A 1 -1.41 29.77 -28.63
C MET A 1 0.02 29.63 -28.10
N GLU A 2 0.28 30.06 -26.87
CA GLU A 2 1.57 29.86 -26.17
C GLU A 2 2.08 28.41 -26.18
N GLU A 3 1.18 27.42 -26.07
CA GLU A 3 1.55 26.00 -26.05
C GLU A 3 2.18 25.55 -27.38
N LEU A 4 1.59 26.01 -28.49
CA LEU A 4 2.00 25.65 -29.83
C LEU A 4 3.33 26.30 -30.17
N GLU A 5 3.50 27.56 -29.79
CA GLU A 5 4.73 28.31 -29.97
C GLU A 5 5.90 27.72 -29.17
N ARG A 6 5.65 27.28 -27.94
CA ARG A 6 6.66 26.57 -27.15
C ARG A 6 7.11 25.27 -27.80
N VAL A 7 6.17 24.44 -28.27
CA VAL A 7 6.52 23.18 -28.97
C VAL A 7 7.26 23.48 -30.26
N LYS A 8 6.83 24.50 -31.03
CA LYS A 8 7.51 24.98 -32.23
C LYS A 8 8.97 25.36 -31.96
N ASN A 9 9.24 26.13 -30.90
CA ASN A 9 10.59 26.54 -30.54
C ASN A 9 11.47 25.33 -30.18
N LEU A 10 10.94 24.38 -29.41
CA LEU A 10 11.65 23.14 -29.07
C LEU A 10 11.95 22.27 -30.30
N LEU A 11 11.06 22.23 -31.28
CA LEU A 11 11.30 21.53 -32.56
C LEU A 11 12.41 22.19 -33.37
N GLY A 12 12.44 23.52 -33.40
CA GLY A 12 13.53 24.29 -34.01
C GLY A 12 14.88 24.02 -33.34
N GLU A 13 14.93 23.99 -32.01
CA GLU A 13 16.14 23.63 -31.27
C GLU A 13 16.62 22.20 -31.53
N LEU A 14 15.71 21.30 -31.89
CA LEU A 14 15.98 19.91 -32.25
C LEU A 14 16.36 19.73 -33.74
N GLY A 15 16.28 20.80 -34.54
CA GLY A 15 16.60 20.77 -35.97
C GLY A 15 15.52 20.10 -36.84
N PHE A 16 14.29 19.94 -36.34
CA PHE A 16 13.19 19.42 -37.16
C PHE A 16 12.63 20.51 -38.08
N GLY A 17 12.58 20.23 -39.37
CA GLY A 17 11.95 21.10 -40.37
C GLY A 17 10.43 21.10 -40.22
N ILE A 18 9.85 22.28 -40.01
CA ILE A 18 8.39 22.46 -39.90
C ILE A 18 7.82 22.73 -41.30
N GLU A 19 6.96 21.84 -41.78
CA GLU A 19 6.35 21.93 -43.11
C GLU A 19 5.09 22.81 -43.10
N LYS A 20 4.24 22.63 -42.08
CA LYS A 20 2.96 23.34 -41.97
C LYS A 20 2.52 23.49 -40.52
N ILE A 21 1.89 24.62 -40.22
CA ILE A 21 1.22 24.87 -38.94
C ILE A 21 -0.23 25.26 -39.23
N SER A 22 -1.19 24.61 -38.60
CA SER A 22 -2.62 24.91 -38.72
C SER A 22 -3.34 24.63 -37.40
N GLU A 23 -4.21 25.53 -36.93
CA GLU A 23 -5.12 25.37 -35.77
C GLU A 23 -4.78 24.27 -34.73
N GLY A 24 -3.64 24.38 -34.04
CA GLY A 24 -3.26 23.43 -32.98
C GLY A 24 -2.46 22.21 -33.44
N GLU A 25 -2.08 22.16 -34.72
CA GLU A 25 -1.34 21.09 -35.39
C GLU A 25 -0.03 21.62 -35.97
N ILE A 26 1.02 20.82 -35.83
CA ILE A 26 2.35 21.06 -36.39
C ILE A 26 2.74 19.83 -37.22
N HIS A 27 2.99 20.04 -38.50
CA HIS A 27 3.53 19.02 -39.39
C HIS A 27 5.04 19.21 -39.47
N ILE A 28 5.79 18.16 -39.14
CA ILE A 28 7.24 18.15 -39.29
C ILE A 28 7.66 17.02 -40.21
N ASN A 29 8.78 17.20 -40.89
CA ASN A 29 9.43 16.13 -41.62
C ASN A 29 10.45 15.43 -40.73
N SER A 30 10.29 14.12 -40.55
CA SER A 30 11.25 13.28 -39.87
C SER A 30 11.96 12.39 -40.88
N PRO A 31 13.30 12.35 -40.89
CA PRO A 31 14.04 11.47 -41.80
C PRO A 31 13.73 9.98 -41.56
N LYS A 32 13.21 9.61 -40.38
CA LYS A 32 12.88 8.22 -40.02
C LYS A 32 11.43 7.83 -40.31
N PHE A 33 10.48 8.75 -40.19
CA PHE A 33 9.05 8.44 -40.20
C PHE A 33 8.28 9.20 -41.28
N GLY A 34 8.97 9.93 -42.15
CA GLY A 34 8.34 10.86 -43.09
C GLY A 34 7.62 11.98 -42.35
N THR A 35 6.39 12.28 -42.76
CA THR A 35 5.58 13.33 -42.13
C THR A 35 5.13 12.89 -40.73
N VAL A 36 5.46 13.68 -39.71
CA VAL A 36 4.99 13.51 -38.33
C VAL A 36 4.01 14.65 -38.01
N LEU A 37 2.83 14.29 -37.54
CA LEU A 37 1.81 15.23 -37.11
C LEU A 37 1.83 15.35 -35.58
N ILE A 38 2.09 16.55 -35.08
CA ILE A 38 2.00 16.89 -33.67
C ILE A 38 0.73 17.70 -33.43
N LYS A 39 -0.20 17.15 -32.65
CA LYS A 39 -1.49 17.80 -32.34
C LYS A 39 -1.57 18.17 -30.87
N ILE A 40 -1.96 19.40 -30.57
CA ILE A 40 -2.18 19.86 -29.20
C ILE A 40 -3.67 19.77 -28.85
N CYS A 41 -4.08 18.70 -28.16
CA CYS A 41 -5.47 18.54 -27.74
C CYS A 41 -5.62 17.76 -26.43
N ASN A 42 -6.72 18.01 -25.70
CA ASN A 42 -7.00 17.35 -24.41
C ASN A 42 -7.46 15.89 -24.58
N SER A 43 -8.08 15.56 -25.70
CA SER A 43 -8.64 14.24 -25.98
C SER A 43 -7.63 13.37 -26.74
N LYS A 44 -7.65 12.07 -26.44
CA LYS A 44 -6.99 11.07 -27.29
C LYS A 44 -7.86 10.91 -28.55
N PRO A 45 -7.35 11.21 -29.76
CA PRO A 45 -8.12 11.02 -30.98
C PRO A 45 -8.36 9.52 -31.23
N ASP A 46 -9.50 9.22 -31.84
CA ASP A 46 -9.88 7.87 -32.22
C ASP A 46 -9.32 7.60 -33.64
N ILE A 47 -8.13 7.02 -33.71
CA ILE A 47 -7.40 6.87 -34.99
C ILE A 47 -7.28 5.40 -35.36
N LYS A 48 -7.81 5.05 -36.54
CA LYS A 48 -7.77 3.71 -37.12
C LYS A 48 -6.74 3.69 -38.25
N LYS A 49 -5.52 3.28 -37.90
CA LYS A 49 -4.31 3.17 -38.75
C LYS A 49 -3.80 4.50 -39.31
N LEU A 50 -2.48 4.60 -39.37
CA LEU A 50 -1.79 5.77 -39.85
C LEU A 50 -0.60 5.36 -40.71
N ASP A 51 -0.49 6.01 -41.87
CA ASP A 51 0.69 5.97 -42.73
C ASP A 51 1.75 6.97 -42.24
N SER A 52 1.46 7.73 -41.18
CA SER A 52 2.28 8.79 -40.60
C SER A 52 2.34 8.68 -39.08
N LYS A 53 3.42 9.18 -38.47
CA LYS A 53 3.52 9.19 -37.01
C LYS A 53 2.68 10.33 -36.43
N ILE A 54 1.83 10.02 -35.46
CA ILE A 54 1.02 11.03 -34.75
C ILE A 54 1.44 11.15 -33.30
N VAL A 55 1.76 12.37 -32.89
CA VAL A 55 2.07 12.72 -31.51
C VAL A 55 1.02 13.69 -31.01
N VAL A 56 0.21 13.26 -30.05
CA VAL A 56 -0.80 14.12 -29.44
C VAL A 56 -0.35 14.58 -28.07
N ILE A 57 -0.25 15.88 -27.86
CA ILE A 57 0.24 16.49 -26.64
C ILE A 57 -0.90 17.27 -25.98
N SER A 58 -1.24 16.94 -24.74
CA SER A 58 -2.20 17.76 -23.99
C SER A 58 -1.65 19.19 -23.78
N PRO A 59 -2.50 20.23 -23.81
CA PRO A 59 -2.10 21.61 -23.49
C PRO A 59 -1.26 21.72 -22.21
N TYR A 60 -1.64 21.00 -21.15
CA TYR A 60 -0.88 20.95 -19.90
C TYR A 60 0.55 20.43 -20.12
N ALA A 61 0.70 19.41 -20.96
CA ALA A 61 1.99 18.82 -21.25
C ALA A 61 2.84 19.67 -22.18
N ALA A 62 2.23 20.31 -23.19
CA ALA A 62 2.92 21.24 -24.09
C ALA A 62 3.56 22.41 -23.34
N ARG A 63 2.93 22.90 -22.26
CA ARG A 63 3.53 23.94 -21.39
C ARG A 63 4.74 23.49 -20.58
N ARG A 64 4.99 22.19 -20.45
CA ARG A 64 6.01 21.64 -19.53
C ARG A 64 6.97 20.65 -20.18
N ILE A 65 6.75 20.33 -21.45
CA ILE A 65 7.65 19.46 -22.21
C ILE A 65 9.02 20.14 -22.35
N ASN A 66 10.07 19.32 -22.26
CA ASN A 66 11.47 19.72 -22.50
C ASN A 66 12.00 19.05 -23.77
N LYS A 67 13.15 19.54 -24.24
CA LYS A 67 13.82 19.10 -25.47
C LYS A 67 14.05 17.59 -25.50
N ASP A 68 14.71 17.05 -24.48
CA ASP A 68 15.06 15.62 -24.41
C ASP A 68 13.83 14.70 -24.48
N PHE A 69 12.71 15.11 -23.87
CA PHE A 69 11.50 14.28 -23.88
C PHE A 69 10.82 14.31 -25.25
N LEU A 70 10.74 15.49 -25.86
CA LEU A 70 10.17 15.63 -27.20
C LEU A 70 10.98 14.82 -28.21
N GLU A 71 12.31 14.85 -28.12
CA GLU A 71 13.19 14.04 -28.97
C GLU A 71 12.96 12.53 -28.80
N LYS A 72 12.83 12.04 -27.56
CA LYS A 72 12.50 10.64 -27.28
C LYS A 72 11.15 10.23 -27.87
N ILE A 73 10.14 11.10 -27.75
CA ILE A 73 8.82 10.84 -28.33
C ILE A 73 8.91 10.80 -29.86
N LEU A 74 9.64 11.72 -30.48
CA LEU A 74 9.79 11.76 -31.93
C LEU A 74 10.58 10.58 -32.48
N ASN A 75 11.53 10.06 -31.71
CA ASN A 75 12.34 8.89 -32.09
C ASN A 75 11.73 7.53 -31.72
N SER A 76 10.59 7.47 -31.01
CA SER A 76 9.95 6.19 -30.67
C SER A 76 9.47 5.42 -31.90
N GLU A 77 9.46 4.09 -31.86
CA GLU A 77 8.91 3.26 -32.95
C GLU A 77 7.37 3.25 -32.96
N GLU A 78 6.74 3.81 -31.93
CA GLU A 78 5.28 3.90 -31.83
C GLU A 78 4.73 4.88 -32.86
N GLY A 79 3.88 4.39 -33.77
CA GLY A 79 3.19 5.22 -34.75
C GLY A 79 2.19 6.22 -34.15
N PHE A 80 1.72 6.00 -32.92
CA PHE A 80 0.87 6.92 -32.18
C PHE A 80 1.34 7.09 -30.74
N VAL A 81 1.59 8.33 -30.32
CA VAL A 81 2.00 8.67 -28.94
C VAL A 81 1.08 9.72 -28.34
N PHE A 82 0.51 9.44 -27.16
CA PHE A 82 -0.27 10.42 -26.39
C PHE A 82 0.48 10.89 -25.14
N VAL A 83 0.74 12.20 -25.09
CA VAL A 83 1.51 12.87 -24.06
C VAL A 83 0.58 13.69 -23.17
N ASN A 84 0.30 13.16 -21.98
CA ASN A 84 -0.52 13.84 -20.98
C ASN A 84 0.29 14.14 -19.70
N LYS A 85 -0.38 14.69 -18.68
CA LYS A 85 0.21 14.95 -17.35
C LYS A 85 0.93 13.71 -16.78
N ASN A 86 0.34 12.52 -16.92
CA ASN A 86 0.94 11.28 -16.41
C ASN A 86 2.17 10.86 -17.21
N SER A 87 2.22 11.15 -18.51
CA SER A 87 3.40 10.92 -19.36
C SER A 87 4.60 11.78 -18.93
N LEU A 88 4.35 13.03 -18.48
CA LEU A 88 5.39 13.90 -17.90
C LEU A 88 5.80 13.49 -16.48
N GLU A 89 4.86 13.09 -15.63
CA GLU A 89 5.15 12.66 -14.25
C GLU A 89 6.03 11.39 -14.18
N LYS A 90 6.08 10.59 -15.25
CA LYS A 90 6.98 9.43 -15.36
C LYS A 90 8.47 9.81 -15.47
N ILE A 91 8.80 11.04 -15.87
CA ILE A 91 10.17 11.43 -16.24
C ILE A 91 10.75 12.42 -15.23
N TYR A 92 9.93 13.33 -14.69
CA TYR A 92 10.32 14.21 -13.59
C TYR A 92 9.17 14.32 -12.59
N PRO A 93 9.13 13.49 -11.52
CA PRO A 93 8.20 13.72 -10.45
C PRO A 93 8.63 15.02 -9.77
N SER A 94 7.93 16.12 -10.05
CA SER A 94 8.10 17.40 -9.35
C SER A 94 8.06 17.23 -7.83
N THR A 95 7.33 16.22 -7.36
CA THR A 95 7.26 15.80 -5.96
C THR A 95 8.57 15.18 -5.43
N PHE A 96 9.35 14.48 -6.25
CA PHE A 96 10.65 13.93 -5.85
C PHE A 96 11.66 15.04 -5.56
N PHE A 97 11.83 15.97 -6.49
CA PHE A 97 12.72 17.12 -6.32
C PHE A 97 12.27 18.04 -5.17
N LYS A 98 10.96 18.24 -5.00
CA LYS A 98 10.42 18.98 -3.85
C LYS A 98 10.82 18.36 -2.51
N VAL A 99 10.74 17.03 -2.39
CA VAL A 99 11.14 16.33 -1.16
C VAL A 99 12.65 16.41 -0.94
N VAL A 100 13.46 16.29 -2.00
CA VAL A 100 14.92 16.43 -1.90
C VAL A 100 15.31 17.84 -1.46
N ASN A 101 14.78 18.88 -2.12
CA ASN A 101 15.06 20.27 -1.79
C ASN A 101 14.59 20.61 -0.37
N TYR A 102 13.41 20.15 0.03
CA TYR A 102 12.93 20.33 1.40
C TYR A 102 13.87 19.72 2.43
N LEU A 103 14.42 18.52 2.17
CA LEU A 103 15.38 17.88 3.06
C LEU A 103 16.74 18.60 3.10
N LYS A 104 17.12 19.32 2.04
CA LYS A 104 18.31 20.21 2.06
C LYS A 104 18.08 21.40 2.99
N GLU A 105 16.91 22.02 2.90
CA GLU A 105 16.56 23.20 3.69
C GLU A 105 16.22 22.84 5.15
N ASN A 106 15.68 21.64 5.39
CA ASN A 106 15.14 21.20 6.68
C ASN A 106 15.72 19.84 7.10
N PRO A 107 16.99 19.78 7.52
CA PRO A 107 17.59 18.56 8.04
C PRO A 107 16.84 18.08 9.30
N ASN A 108 16.87 16.77 9.55
CA ASN A 108 16.21 16.14 10.71
C ASN A 108 14.68 16.31 10.69
N SER A 109 14.07 16.15 9.52
CA SER A 109 12.61 16.16 9.36
C SER A 109 12.03 14.74 9.44
N TYR A 110 10.72 14.61 9.64
CA TYR A 110 10.04 13.30 9.60
C TYR A 110 8.95 13.27 8.53
N ILE A 111 8.55 12.06 8.11
CA ILE A 111 7.65 11.85 6.95
C ILE A 111 6.39 12.71 7.03
N ASN A 112 5.73 12.75 8.19
CA ASN A 112 4.49 13.51 8.35
C ASN A 112 4.72 15.03 8.28
N LYS A 113 5.86 15.55 8.74
CA LYS A 113 6.21 16.97 8.61
C LYS A 113 6.42 17.35 7.15
N ILE A 114 7.23 16.57 6.44
CA ILE A 114 7.48 16.74 5.00
C ILE A 114 6.17 16.67 4.20
N ALA A 115 5.31 15.71 4.55
CA ALA A 115 4.01 15.52 3.91
C ALA A 115 3.09 16.73 4.09
N ASN A 116 3.01 17.26 5.31
CA ASN A 116 2.17 18.41 5.63
C ASN A 116 2.68 19.68 4.94
N ASP A 117 3.98 19.97 5.06
CA ASP A 117 4.58 21.21 4.53
C ASP A 117 4.53 21.26 3.00
N LEU A 118 4.78 20.12 2.34
CA LEU A 118 4.73 20.02 0.89
C LEU A 118 3.32 19.75 0.35
N LYS A 119 2.32 19.53 1.21
CA LYS A 119 0.96 19.07 0.86
C LYS A 119 0.98 17.82 -0.02
N ILE A 120 1.84 16.85 0.34
CA ILE A 120 2.02 15.58 -0.36
C ILE A 120 1.56 14.44 0.55
N HIS A 121 0.88 13.42 0.01
CA HIS A 121 0.48 12.26 0.79
C HIS A 121 1.70 11.56 1.45
N PRO A 122 1.66 11.20 2.76
CA PRO A 122 2.79 10.63 3.49
C PRO A 122 3.41 9.39 2.83
N GLU A 123 2.57 8.52 2.27
CA GLU A 123 3.03 7.33 1.54
C GLU A 123 3.85 7.67 0.28
N ARG A 124 3.56 8.79 -0.39
CA ARG A 124 4.33 9.23 -1.56
C ARG A 124 5.70 9.74 -1.14
N VAL A 125 5.77 10.47 -0.03
CA VAL A 125 7.04 10.89 0.60
C VAL A 125 7.85 9.65 1.00
N ARG A 126 7.22 8.67 1.65
CA ARG A 126 7.87 7.40 2.03
C ARG A 126 8.48 6.67 0.83
N ARG A 127 7.78 6.57 -0.29
CA ARG A 127 8.31 5.96 -1.52
C ARG A 127 9.50 6.73 -2.08
N ILE A 128 9.46 8.06 -2.08
CA ILE A 128 10.58 8.90 -2.53
C ILE A 128 11.81 8.64 -1.65
N LEU A 129 11.63 8.64 -0.33
CA LEU A 129 12.69 8.36 0.63
C LEU A 129 13.28 6.96 0.46
N MET A 130 12.46 5.96 0.15
CA MET A 130 12.96 4.60 -0.18
C MET A 130 13.85 4.59 -1.42
N LYS A 131 13.60 5.44 -2.41
CA LYS A 131 14.51 5.58 -3.58
C LYS A 131 15.83 6.27 -3.20
N LEU A 132 15.81 7.09 -2.17
CA LEU A 132 16.95 7.85 -1.68
C LEU A 132 17.65 7.16 -0.50
N SER A 133 17.41 5.87 -0.27
CA SER A 133 17.96 5.13 0.88
C SER A 133 19.47 5.30 1.04
N ASP A 134 20.18 5.37 -0.08
CA ASP A 134 21.65 5.44 -0.12
C ASP A 134 22.17 6.85 0.22
N TYR A 135 21.29 7.85 0.17
CA TYR A 135 21.60 9.27 0.40
C TYR A 135 20.94 9.82 1.67
N VAL A 136 20.12 9.03 2.33
CA VAL A 136 19.31 9.45 3.48
C VAL A 136 19.73 8.70 4.72
N GLU A 137 20.09 9.43 5.76
CA GLU A 137 20.23 8.90 7.11
C GLU A 137 18.90 8.94 7.84
N VAL A 138 18.56 7.82 8.47
CA VAL A 138 17.37 7.72 9.32
C VAL A 138 17.82 7.57 10.75
N LYS A 139 17.78 8.66 11.52
CA LYS A 139 18.10 8.64 12.96
C LYS A 139 16.86 8.20 13.74
N SER A 140 16.96 7.07 14.42
CA SER A 140 15.97 6.64 15.41
C SER A 140 16.33 7.21 16.78
N PHE A 141 15.32 7.67 17.51
CA PHE A 141 15.50 7.98 18.93
C PHE A 141 15.62 6.66 19.70
N GLU A 142 16.78 6.40 20.29
CA GLU A 142 16.98 5.29 21.22
C GLU A 142 16.59 5.74 22.63
N GLY A 143 15.42 5.31 23.08
CA GLY A 143 14.93 5.53 24.45
C GLY A 143 14.01 4.40 24.86
N LYS A 144 14.34 3.71 25.95
CA LYS A 144 13.74 2.43 26.37
C LYS A 144 12.28 2.48 26.86
N SER A 145 11.56 3.61 26.79
CA SER A 145 10.21 3.69 27.38
C SER A 145 9.30 4.79 26.82
N LEU A 146 9.49 5.20 25.56
CA LEU A 146 8.62 6.22 24.94
C LEU A 146 7.86 5.65 23.74
N PRO A 147 6.63 6.16 23.46
CA PRO A 147 5.88 5.79 22.26
C PRO A 147 6.75 6.01 21.03
N LYS A 148 6.67 5.10 20.04
CA LYS A 148 7.51 5.09 18.83
C LYS A 148 7.63 6.49 18.22
N LEU A 149 8.72 7.18 18.54
CA LEU A 149 8.98 8.53 18.03
C LEU A 149 9.15 8.46 16.51
N PRO A 150 8.73 9.52 15.79
CA PRO A 150 8.92 9.59 14.35
C PRO A 150 10.42 9.54 14.03
N LYS A 151 10.78 8.69 13.06
CA LYS A 151 12.17 8.59 12.60
C LYS A 151 12.56 9.89 11.89
N LEU A 152 13.68 10.47 12.31
CA LEU A 152 14.23 11.68 11.70
C LEU A 152 15.03 11.31 10.47
N ILE A 153 14.98 12.20 9.48
CA ILE A 153 15.46 11.97 8.13
C ILE A 153 16.38 13.13 7.76
N THR A 154 17.59 12.81 7.34
CA THR A 154 18.64 13.77 7.01
C THR A 154 19.36 13.31 5.74
N LEU A 155 19.79 14.22 4.87
CA LEU A 155 20.60 13.85 3.70
C LEU A 155 22.07 13.71 4.13
N LYS A 156 22.71 12.58 3.79
CA LYS A 156 24.13 12.31 4.10
C LYS A 156 25.08 13.05 3.17
N ASN A 157 24.80 12.94 1.87
CA ASN A 157 25.59 13.52 0.79
C ASN A 157 24.62 14.20 -0.17
N GLU A 158 24.97 15.38 -0.68
CA GLU A 158 24.17 16.01 -1.73
C GLU A 158 24.28 15.17 -3.01
N PRO A 159 23.19 14.56 -3.49
CA PRO A 159 23.21 13.90 -4.78
C PRO A 159 23.33 14.95 -5.89
N THR A 160 24.28 14.77 -6.82
CA THR A 160 24.36 15.56 -8.04
C THR A 160 23.10 15.40 -8.89
N GLU A 161 22.76 16.42 -9.69
CA GLU A 161 21.53 16.43 -10.50
C GLU A 161 21.42 15.22 -11.46
N GLU A 162 22.55 14.76 -11.99
CA GLU A 162 22.64 13.58 -12.85
C GLU A 162 22.25 12.30 -12.11
N LYS A 163 22.73 12.13 -10.88
CA LYS A 163 22.39 10.97 -10.02
C LYS A 163 20.92 11.01 -9.59
N LEU A 164 20.37 12.20 -9.35
CA LEU A 164 18.94 12.36 -9.06
C LEU A 164 18.06 11.89 -10.23
N LYS A 165 18.45 12.21 -11.48
CA LYS A 165 17.75 11.74 -12.69
C LYS A 165 17.78 10.22 -12.81
N GLU A 166 18.91 9.59 -12.50
CA GLU A 166 19.05 8.13 -12.50
C GLU A 166 18.16 7.45 -11.44
N ILE A 167 18.13 7.98 -10.22
CA ILE A 167 17.33 7.46 -9.10
C ILE A 167 15.83 7.56 -9.38
N VAL A 168 15.38 8.62 -10.05
CA VAL A 168 13.98 8.77 -10.47
C VAL A 168 13.55 7.59 -11.35
N GLY A 169 14.42 7.14 -12.25
CA GLY A 169 14.16 6.02 -13.17
C GLY A 169 14.07 4.65 -12.50
N LYS A 170 14.63 4.46 -11.30
CA LYS A 170 14.59 3.17 -10.59
C LYS A 170 13.16 2.82 -10.17
N LYS A 171 12.65 1.67 -10.64
CA LYS A 171 11.39 1.08 -10.18
C LYS A 171 11.60 0.46 -8.80
N ILE A 172 10.81 0.91 -7.82
CA ILE A 172 10.77 0.27 -6.51
C ILE A 172 9.97 -1.02 -6.65
N VAL A 173 10.63 -2.17 -6.55
CA VAL A 173 9.94 -3.46 -6.38
C VAL A 173 9.51 -3.53 -4.92
N LEU A 174 8.27 -3.16 -4.64
CA LEU A 174 7.68 -3.42 -3.34
C LEU A 174 7.51 -4.94 -3.23
N THR A 175 8.14 -5.55 -2.23
CA THR A 175 7.79 -6.93 -1.83
C THR A 175 6.27 -7.00 -1.68
N PRO A 176 5.60 -8.02 -2.24
CA PRO A 176 4.15 -8.12 -2.18
C PRO A 176 3.73 -8.02 -0.72
N LYS A 177 2.79 -7.10 -0.43
CA LYS A 177 2.19 -6.96 0.91
C LYS A 177 1.90 -8.37 1.43
N SER A 178 2.47 -8.71 2.59
CA SER A 178 2.16 -9.94 3.31
C SER A 178 0.65 -10.18 3.19
N LYS A 179 0.26 -11.28 2.53
CA LYS A 179 -1.15 -11.63 2.26
C LYS A 179 -1.96 -11.28 3.51
N GLY A 180 -2.90 -10.35 3.37
CA GLY A 180 -3.73 -9.91 4.48
C GLY A 180 -4.27 -11.15 5.21
N ARG A 181 -4.20 -11.15 6.55
CA ARG A 181 -4.63 -12.28 7.40
C ARG A 181 -5.95 -12.81 6.84
N LYS A 182 -5.94 -14.04 6.31
CA LYS A 182 -7.14 -14.68 5.72
C LYS A 182 -8.27 -14.56 6.76
N LYS A 183 -9.35 -13.86 6.41
CA LYS A 183 -10.54 -13.78 7.26
C LYS A 183 -11.07 -15.20 7.42
N ILE A 184 -10.98 -15.76 8.62
CA ILE A 184 -11.58 -17.06 8.94
C ILE A 184 -13.10 -16.87 8.82
N LYS A 185 -13.75 -17.62 7.94
CA LYS A 185 -15.21 -17.68 7.87
C LYS A 185 -15.68 -18.62 8.97
N TYR A 186 -16.38 -18.08 9.96
CA TYR A 186 -17.01 -18.87 11.02
C TYR A 186 -18.34 -19.45 10.52
N GLN A 187 -18.68 -20.65 10.98
CA GLN A 187 -19.99 -21.25 10.69
C GLN A 187 -21.07 -20.56 11.53
N LYS A 188 -22.27 -20.41 10.97
CA LYS A 188 -23.46 -20.02 11.74
C LYS A 188 -24.03 -21.30 12.35
N ILE A 189 -23.80 -21.48 13.63
CA ILE A 189 -24.22 -22.65 14.42
C ILE A 189 -25.04 -22.12 15.60
N THR A 190 -26.03 -22.88 16.05
CA THR A 190 -26.79 -22.54 17.27
C THR A 190 -25.92 -22.66 18.51
N GLU A 191 -26.27 -21.97 19.61
CA GLU A 191 -25.47 -22.03 20.84
C GLU A 191 -25.42 -23.45 21.44
N GLU A 192 -26.48 -24.25 21.26
CA GLU A 192 -26.56 -25.61 21.80
C GLU A 192 -25.67 -26.60 21.01
N GLU A 193 -25.68 -26.50 19.69
CA GLU A 193 -24.78 -27.27 18.83
C GLU A 193 -23.32 -26.87 19.06
N ALA A 194 -23.06 -25.56 19.25
CA ALA A 194 -21.73 -25.08 19.60
C ALA A 194 -21.26 -25.64 20.96
N MET A 195 -22.15 -25.68 21.95
CA MET A 195 -21.86 -26.26 23.28
C MET A 195 -21.47 -27.74 23.18
N LEU A 196 -22.25 -28.54 22.43
CA LEU A 196 -21.96 -29.96 22.19
C LEU A 196 -20.57 -30.14 21.56
N MET A 197 -20.27 -29.36 20.51
CA MET A 197 -18.99 -29.45 19.81
C MET A 197 -17.82 -29.05 20.71
N ILE A 198 -17.98 -28.00 21.54
CA ILE A 198 -16.95 -27.53 22.45
C ILE A 198 -16.70 -28.56 23.57
N LEU A 199 -17.74 -29.13 24.17
CA LEU A 199 -17.60 -30.12 25.24
C LEU A 199 -16.93 -31.40 24.74
N LYS A 200 -17.35 -31.95 23.59
CA LYS A 200 -16.68 -33.10 22.97
C LYS A 200 -15.22 -32.80 22.65
N PHE A 201 -14.96 -31.60 22.13
CA PHE A 201 -13.59 -31.18 21.81
C PHE A 201 -12.70 -31.08 23.06
N LEU A 202 -13.23 -30.60 24.18
CA LEU A 202 -12.51 -30.51 25.46
C LEU A 202 -12.26 -31.88 26.10
N GLU A 203 -13.18 -32.82 25.92
CA GLU A 203 -13.03 -34.21 26.37
C GLU A 203 -11.92 -34.94 25.58
N GLU A 204 -11.89 -34.76 24.26
CA GLU A 204 -10.85 -35.32 23.39
C GLU A 204 -9.49 -34.60 23.52
N ASN A 205 -9.49 -33.31 23.87
CA ASN A 205 -8.30 -32.46 23.90
C ASN A 205 -8.25 -31.64 25.21
N PRO A 206 -7.90 -32.27 26.35
CA PRO A 206 -7.74 -31.56 27.61
C PRO A 206 -6.53 -30.62 27.56
N GLY A 207 -6.64 -29.44 28.18
CA GLY A 207 -5.55 -28.46 28.25
C GLY A 207 -5.46 -27.55 27.01
N THR A 208 -6.56 -27.37 26.28
CA THR A 208 -6.62 -26.53 25.08
C THR A 208 -6.93 -25.07 25.40
N HIS A 209 -6.77 -24.20 24.40
CA HIS A 209 -7.02 -22.77 24.54
C HIS A 209 -8.24 -22.30 23.75
N LEU A 210 -8.91 -21.24 24.20
CA LEU A 210 -10.06 -20.63 23.51
C LEU A 210 -9.80 -20.36 22.02
N ARG A 211 -8.61 -19.86 21.68
CA ARG A 211 -8.23 -19.59 20.28
C ARG A 211 -8.09 -20.86 19.45
N GLU A 212 -7.66 -21.96 20.05
CA GLU A 212 -7.51 -23.25 19.37
C GLU A 212 -8.87 -23.90 19.14
N ILE A 213 -9.74 -23.86 20.15
CA ILE A 213 -11.13 -24.31 20.06
C ILE A 213 -11.83 -23.58 18.91
N SER A 214 -11.77 -22.25 18.92
CA SER A 214 -12.36 -21.41 17.86
C SER A 214 -11.81 -21.71 16.46
N ARG A 215 -10.50 -21.93 16.34
CA ARG A 215 -9.85 -22.22 15.04
C ARG A 215 -10.20 -23.61 14.51
N LYS A 216 -10.13 -24.64 15.36
CA LYS A 216 -10.39 -26.03 14.99
C LYS A 216 -11.87 -26.24 14.67
N LEU A 217 -12.76 -25.72 15.51
CA LEU A 217 -14.21 -25.86 15.33
C LEU A 217 -14.80 -24.84 14.34
N LYS A 218 -14.02 -23.83 13.91
CA LYS A 218 -14.49 -22.70 13.08
C LYS A 218 -15.71 -21.98 13.70
N ILE A 219 -15.75 -21.90 15.02
CA ILE A 219 -16.78 -21.20 15.80
C ILE A 219 -16.26 -19.81 16.17
N ASN A 220 -17.13 -18.80 16.18
CA ASN A 220 -16.77 -17.44 16.60
C ASN A 220 -16.22 -17.45 18.04
N PRO A 221 -15.04 -16.86 18.31
CA PRO A 221 -14.47 -16.78 19.66
C PRO A 221 -15.44 -16.27 20.74
N ALA A 222 -16.36 -15.36 20.39
CA ALA A 222 -17.36 -14.85 21.30
C ALA A 222 -18.36 -15.93 21.76
N ILE A 223 -18.80 -16.79 20.83
CA ILE A 223 -19.69 -17.92 21.14
C ILE A 223 -18.95 -18.93 22.01
N VAL A 224 -17.70 -19.25 21.64
CA VAL A 224 -16.86 -20.15 22.45
C VAL A 224 -16.69 -19.63 23.88
N HIS A 225 -16.44 -18.33 24.04
CA HIS A 225 -16.34 -17.70 25.36
C HIS A 225 -17.66 -17.79 26.15
N SER A 226 -18.80 -17.53 25.49
CA SER A 226 -20.12 -17.63 26.11
C SER A 226 -20.39 -19.04 26.62
N CYS A 227 -20.16 -20.05 25.76
CA CYS A 227 -20.33 -21.45 26.12
C CYS A 227 -19.45 -21.83 27.32
N LEU A 228 -18.15 -21.50 27.28
CA LEU A 228 -17.22 -21.77 28.37
C LEU A 228 -17.61 -21.10 29.70
N LYS A 229 -18.24 -19.92 29.64
CA LYS A 229 -18.76 -19.23 30.83
C LYS A 229 -19.92 -20.00 31.45
N GLU A 230 -20.82 -20.56 30.64
CA GLU A 230 -21.96 -21.34 31.11
C GLU A 230 -21.54 -22.66 31.78
N ILE A 231 -20.50 -23.31 31.28
CA ILE A 231 -19.93 -24.55 31.85
C ILE A 231 -18.74 -24.30 32.80
N SER A 232 -18.53 -23.05 33.25
CA SER A 232 -17.41 -22.68 34.13
C SER A 232 -17.38 -23.47 35.43
N GLU A 233 -18.53 -23.90 35.95
CA GLU A 233 -18.66 -24.76 37.13
C GLU A 233 -17.97 -26.13 36.94
N PHE A 234 -17.87 -26.62 35.69
CA PHE A 234 -17.35 -27.93 35.30
C PHE A 234 -15.95 -27.90 34.68
N ILE A 235 -15.38 -26.71 34.51
CA ILE A 235 -14.10 -26.51 33.84
C ILE A 235 -13.05 -25.99 34.84
N GLU A 236 -11.83 -26.44 34.65
CA GLU A 236 -10.64 -25.84 35.25
C GLU A 236 -9.90 -25.01 34.21
N VAL A 237 -9.62 -23.77 34.60
CA VAL A 237 -8.81 -22.84 33.83
C VAL A 237 -7.48 -22.70 34.56
N SER A 238 -6.42 -23.30 34.03
CA SER A 238 -5.08 -23.18 34.63
C SER A 238 -4.20 -22.28 33.78
N SER A 239 -3.60 -21.28 34.42
CA SER A 239 -2.50 -20.53 33.83
C SER A 239 -1.26 -21.42 33.87
N PRO A 240 -0.54 -21.59 32.75
CA PRO A 240 0.71 -22.33 32.78
C PRO A 240 1.68 -21.50 33.62
N ILE A 241 2.17 -22.09 34.71
CA ILE A 241 3.17 -21.59 35.66
C ILE A 241 2.53 -21.04 36.95
N GLY A 242 2.77 -21.78 38.04
CA GLY A 242 2.42 -21.40 39.39
C GLY A 242 3.08 -20.08 39.79
N SER A 243 2.26 -19.07 40.00
CA SER A 243 2.59 -17.91 40.81
C SER A 243 1.26 -17.28 41.21
N GLU A 244 0.91 -17.45 42.48
CA GLU A 244 0.22 -16.38 43.20
C GLU A 244 0.96 -15.06 42.86
N GLU A 245 0.21 -14.05 42.45
CA GLU A 245 0.71 -12.67 42.24
C GLU A 245 1.61 -12.38 41.02
N LEU A 246 1.17 -12.68 39.80
CA LEU A 246 1.60 -11.89 38.62
C LEU A 246 0.42 -11.67 37.67
N ASN A 247 -0.23 -10.50 37.79
CA ASN A 247 -1.19 -9.99 36.80
C ASN A 247 -0.45 -9.65 35.49
N LEU A 248 -0.06 -10.67 34.75
CA LEU A 248 0.42 -10.56 33.37
C LEU A 248 -0.77 -10.79 32.44
N PRO A 249 -1.40 -9.73 31.90
CA PRO A 249 -2.46 -9.91 30.92
C PRO A 249 -1.82 -10.58 29.70
N ASN A 250 -2.38 -11.71 29.26
CA ASN A 250 -2.07 -12.46 28.01
C ASN A 250 -1.31 -13.80 28.11
N LEU A 251 -1.11 -14.40 29.29
CA LEU A 251 -0.72 -15.83 29.31
C LEU A 251 -1.89 -16.71 28.79
N PRO A 252 -1.63 -17.73 27.95
CA PRO A 252 -2.68 -18.56 27.39
C PRO A 252 -3.24 -19.49 28.46
N ASN A 253 -4.43 -19.17 28.96
CA ASN A 253 -5.18 -20.01 29.89
C ASN A 253 -5.50 -21.36 29.23
N SER A 254 -5.05 -22.46 29.84
CA SER A 254 -5.40 -23.82 29.42
C SER A 254 -6.73 -24.22 30.05
N ILE A 255 -7.57 -24.90 29.28
CA ILE A 255 -8.95 -25.24 29.62
C ILE A 255 -9.07 -26.76 29.64
N ARG A 256 -9.56 -27.32 30.74
CA ARG A 256 -9.85 -28.75 30.88
C ARG A 256 -11.14 -28.98 31.66
N ILE A 257 -11.82 -30.10 31.39
CA ILE A 257 -12.97 -30.52 32.20
C ILE A 257 -12.46 -31.06 33.55
N LYS A 258 -13.15 -30.73 34.65
CA LYS A 258 -12.86 -31.25 36.00
C LYS A 258 -12.92 -32.78 36.03
N SER A 259 -12.06 -33.40 36.83
CA SER A 259 -12.10 -34.86 37.03
C SER A 259 -13.47 -35.29 37.58
N GLY A 260 -14.08 -36.31 36.96
CA GLY A 260 -15.39 -36.85 37.37
C GLY A 260 -16.59 -36.32 36.58
N TYR A 261 -16.39 -35.41 35.63
CA TYR A 261 -17.44 -34.93 34.74
C TYR A 261 -17.21 -35.39 33.30
N THR A 262 -18.28 -35.77 32.61
CA THR A 262 -18.28 -36.13 31.18
C THR A 262 -19.06 -35.10 30.37
N ALA A 263 -18.75 -34.95 29.08
CA ALA A 263 -19.45 -34.02 28.20
C ALA A 263 -20.97 -34.27 28.21
N ASP A 264 -21.38 -35.54 28.11
CA ASP A 264 -22.79 -35.96 28.14
C ASP A 264 -23.46 -35.73 29.50
N GLY A 265 -22.71 -35.85 30.60
CA GLY A 265 -23.21 -35.55 31.94
C GLY A 265 -23.50 -34.06 32.12
N ILE A 266 -22.57 -33.20 31.67
CA ILE A 266 -22.70 -31.74 31.71
C ILE A 266 -23.89 -31.29 30.84
N LEU A 267 -24.04 -31.84 29.63
CA LEU A 267 -25.16 -31.51 28.74
C LEU A 267 -26.52 -31.88 29.32
N ARG A 268 -26.61 -33.07 29.93
CA ARG A 268 -27.85 -33.49 30.61
C ARG A 268 -28.20 -32.57 31.77
N PHE A 269 -27.20 -32.21 32.58
CA PHE A 269 -27.39 -31.25 33.66
C PHE A 269 -27.88 -29.88 33.16
N LEU A 270 -27.26 -29.33 32.11
CA LEU A 270 -27.67 -28.04 31.54
C LEU A 270 -29.10 -28.07 31.00
N ARG A 271 -29.50 -29.16 30.33
CA ARG A 271 -30.90 -29.33 29.85
C ARG A 271 -31.89 -29.31 31.01
N ILE A 272 -31.62 -30.08 32.06
CA ILE A 272 -32.48 -30.11 33.26
C ILE A 272 -32.51 -28.74 33.95
N LYS A 273 -31.36 -28.06 34.07
CA LYS A 273 -31.26 -26.71 34.66
C LYS A 273 -32.07 -25.67 33.89
N LYS A 274 -32.17 -25.78 32.56
CA LYS A 274 -33.05 -24.92 31.73
C LYS A 274 -34.52 -25.23 31.99
N MET A 275 -34.90 -26.51 31.99
CA MET A 275 -36.30 -26.94 32.24
C MET A 275 -36.82 -26.54 33.63
N LEU A 276 -35.95 -26.38 34.62
CA LEU A 276 -36.31 -25.94 35.97
C LEU A 276 -36.37 -24.42 36.15
N LYS A 277 -35.91 -23.65 35.16
CA LYS A 277 -35.92 -22.18 35.17
C LYS A 277 -37.06 -21.58 34.33
N GLU A 278 -37.69 -22.39 33.48
CA GLU A 278 -38.95 -22.11 32.79
C GLU A 278 -40.13 -22.48 33.68
#